data_AF-A0A9W9PSB5-F1
#
_entry.id   AF-A0A9W9PSB5-F1
#
_cell.length_a   1.000
_cell.length_b   1.000
_cell.length_c   1.000
_cell.angle_alpha   90.00
_cell.angle_beta   90.00
_cell.angle_gamma   90.00
#
_symmetry.space_group_name_H-M   'P 1'
#
loop_
_entity.id
_entity.type
_entity.pdbx_description
1 polymer ?
#
loop_
_entity_poly.entity_id
_entity_poly.type
_entity_poly.pdbx_seq_one_letter_code
_entity_poly.pdbx_strand_id
1 'polypeptide(L)'
;MAPEAEIDDSWISSLLTVSPFLRIIEFFSAEIGDGGNQRMQRKDFMYNFHADMMTHGRDHMNSTIFGRASNQSIHSSMRDLWFDAAKTELGLRQALPHDQETAWCWNGIPILFGCGNCRRIDGWQA
;
A
#
# COMPACT_ATOMS: atom_id res chain seq x y z
N MET A 1 23.93 -8.44 14.17
CA MET A 1 22.79 -8.00 13.34
C MET A 1 22.33 -9.22 12.58
N ALA A 2 21.12 -9.70 12.87
CA ALA A 2 20.48 -10.70 12.00
C ALA A 2 20.13 -10.01 10.67
N PRO A 3 20.21 -10.69 9.52
CA PRO A 3 19.70 -10.12 8.28
C PRO A 3 18.20 -9.88 8.47
N GLU A 4 17.75 -8.64 8.29
CA GLU A 4 16.33 -8.37 8.08
C GLU A 4 15.93 -9.22 6.88
N ALA A 5 15.01 -10.17 7.09
CA ALA A 5 14.43 -10.89 5.98
C ALA A 5 13.75 -9.84 5.11
N GLU A 6 14.29 -9.57 3.92
CA GLU A 6 13.60 -8.76 2.92
C GLU A 6 12.22 -9.39 2.71
N ILE A 7 11.20 -8.70 3.18
CA ILE A 7 9.82 -9.11 2.96
C ILE A 7 9.59 -8.88 1.47
N ASP A 8 9.37 -9.96 0.74
CA ASP A 8 9.04 -9.91 -0.68
C ASP A 8 7.63 -9.30 -0.84
N ASP A 9 7.58 -7.98 -1.00
CA ASP A 9 6.35 -7.20 -1.16
C ASP A 9 5.84 -7.19 -2.62
N SER A 10 6.42 -8.03 -3.51
CA SER A 10 6.00 -8.12 -4.92
C SER A 10 4.53 -8.54 -5.07
N TRP A 11 4.02 -9.36 -4.16
CA TRP A 11 2.61 -9.76 -4.13
C TRP A 11 1.67 -8.61 -3.74
N ILE A 12 2.09 -7.71 -2.85
CA ILE A 12 1.32 -6.50 -2.48
C ILE A 12 1.22 -5.59 -3.70
N SER A 13 2.35 -5.40 -4.39
CA SER A 13 2.39 -4.62 -5.62
C SER A 13 1.44 -5.22 -6.66
N SER A 14 1.43 -6.54 -6.82
CA SER A 14 0.52 -7.25 -7.72
C SER A 14 -0.95 -7.13 -7.31
N LEU A 15 -1.25 -7.21 -6.02
CA LEU A 15 -2.60 -7.01 -5.46
C LEU A 15 -3.13 -5.60 -5.76
N LEU A 16 -2.30 -4.57 -5.58
CA LEU A 16 -2.71 -3.19 -5.78
C LEU A 16 -2.78 -2.78 -7.26
N THR A 17 -2.09 -3.50 -8.14
CA THR A 17 -2.01 -3.15 -9.57
C THR A 17 -2.97 -3.95 -10.44
N VAL A 18 -3.18 -5.23 -10.13
CA VAL A 18 -3.92 -6.14 -11.02
C VAL A 18 -5.33 -6.43 -10.50
N SER A 19 -5.57 -6.28 -9.20
CA SER A 19 -6.84 -6.65 -8.61
C SER A 19 -7.77 -5.45 -8.36
N PRO A 20 -9.09 -5.65 -8.47
CA PRO A 20 -10.07 -4.64 -8.10
C PRO A 20 -10.04 -4.37 -6.59
N PHE A 21 -10.56 -3.22 -6.15
CA PHE A 21 -10.66 -2.84 -4.74
C PHE A 21 -11.30 -3.93 -3.85
N LEU A 22 -12.25 -4.70 -4.39
CA LEU A 22 -12.86 -5.84 -3.71
C LEU A 22 -11.83 -6.85 -3.21
N ARG A 23 -10.76 -7.10 -3.97
CA ARG A 23 -9.71 -8.06 -3.59
C ARG A 23 -8.88 -7.59 -2.40
N ILE A 24 -8.70 -6.28 -2.25
CA ILE A 24 -8.02 -5.68 -1.11
C ILE A 24 -8.85 -5.90 0.16
N ILE A 25 -10.17 -5.70 0.08
CA ILE A 25 -11.08 -5.97 1.19
C ILE A 25 -11.02 -7.46 1.58
N GLU A 26 -11.12 -8.36 0.60
CA GLU A 26 -11.04 -9.81 0.86
C GLU A 26 -9.73 -10.23 1.53
N PHE A 27 -8.60 -9.64 1.13
CA PHE A 27 -7.31 -9.87 1.80
C PHE A 27 -7.40 -9.54 3.29
N PHE A 28 -7.85 -8.34 3.63
CA PHE A 28 -7.95 -7.92 5.03
C PHE A 28 -8.96 -8.76 5.81
N SER A 29 -10.09 -9.14 5.21
CA SER A 29 -11.05 -10.06 5.82
C SER A 29 -10.43 -11.44 6.09
N ALA A 30 -9.65 -11.97 5.16
CA ALA A 30 -8.97 -13.26 5.29
C ALA A 30 -7.82 -13.22 6.30
N GLU A 31 -7.16 -12.07 6.47
CA GLU A 31 -6.02 -11.93 7.37
C GLU A 31 -6.43 -11.63 8.81
N ILE A 32 -7.40 -10.73 9.00
CA ILE A 32 -7.90 -10.37 10.34
C ILE A 32 -8.85 -11.45 10.88
N GLY A 33 -9.61 -12.11 10.00
CA GLY A 33 -10.61 -13.10 10.37
C GLY A 33 -11.84 -12.45 11.00
N ASP A 34 -12.85 -12.17 10.18
CA ASP A 34 -14.15 -11.60 10.61
C ASP A 34 -15.06 -12.64 11.29
N GLY A 35 -14.56 -13.37 12.29
CA GLY A 35 -15.35 -14.36 13.05
C GLY A 35 -15.82 -15.61 12.27
N GLY A 36 -15.46 -15.74 10.98
CA GLY A 36 -15.78 -16.88 10.11
C GLY A 36 -14.65 -17.90 9.96
N ASN A 37 -14.78 -18.82 8.99
CA ASN A 37 -13.74 -19.80 8.68
C ASN A 37 -12.59 -19.14 7.89
N GLN A 38 -11.62 -18.58 8.62
CA GLN A 38 -10.45 -17.90 8.07
C GLN A 38 -9.69 -18.74 7.02
N ARG A 39 -9.63 -20.06 7.20
CA ARG A 39 -9.02 -20.97 6.23
C ARG A 39 -9.75 -20.95 4.88
N MET A 40 -11.07 -20.88 4.90
CA MET A 40 -11.88 -20.79 3.69
C MET A 40 -11.72 -19.41 3.04
N GLN A 41 -11.76 -18.34 3.83
CA GLN A 41 -11.54 -16.96 3.33
C GLN A 41 -10.17 -16.79 2.68
N ARG A 42 -9.10 -17.34 3.27
CA ARG A 42 -7.76 -17.36 2.68
C ARG A 42 -7.72 -18.13 1.36
N LYS A 43 -8.42 -19.26 1.30
CA LYS A 43 -8.50 -20.07 0.09
C LYS A 43 -9.26 -19.33 -1.02
N ASP A 44 -10.37 -18.69 -0.69
CA ASP A 44 -11.19 -17.93 -1.64
C ASP A 44 -10.41 -16.72 -2.17
N PHE A 45 -9.76 -15.97 -1.27
CA PHE A 45 -8.85 -14.88 -1.64
C PHE A 45 -7.77 -15.37 -2.62
N MET A 46 -7.07 -16.47 -2.30
CA MET A 46 -6.01 -17.02 -3.16
C MET A 46 -6.52 -17.40 -4.55
N TYR A 47 -7.68 -18.06 -4.62
CA TYR A 47 -8.26 -18.47 -5.90
C TYR A 47 -8.63 -17.26 -6.76
N ASN A 48 -9.30 -16.29 -6.15
CA ASN A 48 -9.78 -15.13 -6.85
C ASN A 48 -8.64 -14.17 -7.23
N PHE A 49 -7.63 -14.02 -6.36
CA PHE A 49 -6.43 -13.24 -6.68
C PHE A 49 -5.68 -13.82 -7.88
N HIS A 50 -5.52 -15.14 -7.93
CA HIS A 50 -4.94 -15.82 -9.07
C HIS A 50 -5.77 -15.62 -10.35
N ALA A 51 -7.10 -15.64 -10.25
CA ALA A 51 -7.98 -15.36 -11.39
C ALA A 51 -7.81 -13.92 -11.91
N ASP A 52 -7.70 -12.93 -11.01
CA ASP A 52 -7.42 -11.55 -11.38
C ASP A 52 -6.07 -11.44 -12.11
N MET A 53 -5.02 -12.09 -11.60
CA MET A 53 -3.70 -12.13 -12.24
C MET A 53 -3.74 -12.73 -13.65
N MET A 54 -4.49 -13.81 -13.85
CA MET A 54 -4.60 -14.46 -15.17
C MET A 54 -5.44 -13.64 -16.16
N THR A 55 -6.47 -12.96 -15.65
CA THR A 55 -7.41 -12.19 -16.48
C THR A 55 -6.78 -10.87 -16.92
N HIS A 56 -6.15 -10.14 -15.99
CA HIS A 56 -5.60 -8.80 -16.22
C HIS A 56 -4.09 -8.78 -16.41
N GLY A 57 -3.41 -9.92 -16.29
CA GLY A 57 -1.97 -10.02 -16.55
C GLY A 57 -1.56 -9.60 -17.97
N ARG A 58 -2.48 -9.64 -18.94
CA ARG A 58 -2.25 -9.13 -20.31
C ARG A 58 -2.54 -7.64 -20.46
N ASP A 59 -3.42 -7.07 -19.62
CA ASP A 59 -3.73 -5.63 -19.62
C ASP A 59 -2.52 -4.81 -19.14
N HIS A 60 -1.65 -5.41 -18.33
CA HIS A 60 -0.34 -4.86 -17.97
C HIS A 60 0.53 -4.51 -19.19
N MET A 61 0.38 -5.18 -20.34
CA MET A 61 1.16 -4.83 -21.54
C MET A 61 0.67 -3.56 -22.24
N ASN A 62 -0.56 -3.10 -21.95
CA ASN A 62 -1.23 -2.06 -22.74
C ASN A 62 -1.69 -0.83 -21.95
N SER A 63 -1.53 -0.80 -20.63
CA SER A 63 -1.99 0.34 -19.83
C SER A 63 -0.87 1.35 -19.56
N THR A 64 -1.12 2.59 -19.95
CA THR A 64 -0.29 3.79 -19.74
C THR A 64 -0.01 4.07 -18.25
N ILE A 65 -0.76 3.43 -17.35
CA ILE A 65 -0.62 3.53 -15.89
C ILE A 65 0.52 2.64 -15.38
N PHE A 66 0.87 1.54 -16.07
CA PHE A 66 1.87 0.56 -15.62
C PHE A 66 3.28 0.77 -16.18
N GLY A 67 3.51 1.86 -16.92
CA GLY A 67 4.79 2.10 -17.61
C GLY A 67 5.03 1.11 -18.75
N ARG A 68 5.96 1.45 -19.65
CA ARG A 68 6.31 0.58 -20.79
C ARG A 68 6.84 -0.76 -20.26
N ALA A 69 6.12 -1.84 -20.53
CA ALA A 69 6.51 -3.19 -20.20
C ALA A 69 7.90 -3.50 -20.79
N SER A 70 8.94 -3.43 -19.96
CA SER A 70 10.21 -4.09 -20.26
C SER A 70 10.01 -5.58 -19.98
N ASN A 71 10.64 -6.47 -20.77
CA ASN A 71 10.56 -7.93 -20.61
C ASN A 71 11.12 -8.47 -19.27
N GLN A 72 11.43 -7.59 -18.33
CA GLN A 72 11.71 -7.89 -16.95
C GLN A 72 10.51 -7.35 -16.18
N SER A 73 9.82 -8.21 -15.43
CA SER A 73 8.87 -7.80 -14.39
C SER A 73 9.66 -7.08 -13.28
N ILE A 74 10.21 -5.92 -13.61
CA ILE A 74 10.71 -4.97 -12.64
C ILE A 74 9.43 -4.45 -12.05
N HIS A 75 8.95 -5.11 -10.99
CA HIS A 75 8.04 -4.49 -10.07
C HIS A 75 8.72 -3.17 -9.66
N SER A 76 8.33 -2.07 -10.31
CA SER A 76 8.70 -0.73 -9.84
C SER A 76 8.30 -0.75 -8.38
N SER A 77 9.23 -0.43 -7.49
CA SER A 77 9.02 -0.64 -6.07
C SER A 77 7.68 -0.01 -5.67
N MET A 78 6.98 -0.58 -4.69
CA MET A 78 5.70 -0.01 -4.22
C MET A 78 5.81 1.50 -3.94
N ARG A 79 7.02 1.96 -3.60
CA ARG A 79 7.40 3.36 -3.49
C ARG A 79 7.27 4.16 -4.78
N ASP A 80 7.74 3.65 -5.90
CA ASP A 80 7.68 4.35 -7.18
C ASP A 80 6.23 4.43 -7.70
N LEU A 81 5.43 3.39 -7.48
CA LEU A 81 4.04 3.32 -7.95
C LEU A 81 3.08 4.19 -7.12
N TRP A 82 3.18 4.10 -5.79
CA TRP A 82 2.22 4.73 -4.90
C TRP A 82 2.77 5.96 -4.19
N PHE A 83 3.94 5.85 -3.55
CA PHE A 83 4.48 6.94 -2.76
C PHE A 83 4.96 8.10 -3.63
N ASP A 84 5.59 7.84 -4.76
CA ASP A 84 6.07 8.88 -5.67
C ASP A 84 4.94 9.52 -6.48
N ALA A 85 3.95 8.74 -6.91
CA ALA A 85 2.73 9.27 -7.53
C ALA A 85 1.96 10.16 -6.54
N ALA A 86 1.75 9.69 -5.31
CA ALA A 86 1.12 10.49 -4.26
C ALA A 86 1.93 11.75 -3.93
N LYS A 87 3.26 11.65 -3.82
CA LYS A 87 4.14 12.80 -3.58
C LYS A 87 4.04 13.84 -4.69
N THR A 88 3.98 13.40 -5.95
CA THR A 88 3.84 14.27 -7.12
C THR A 88 2.49 15.00 -7.08
N GLU A 89 1.41 14.27 -6.83
CA GLU A 89 0.06 14.84 -6.74
C GLU A 89 -0.07 15.84 -5.58
N LEU A 90 0.49 15.52 -4.41
CA LEU A 90 0.56 16.43 -3.26
C LEU A 90 1.34 17.71 -3.60
N GLY A 91 2.42 17.59 -4.39
CA GLY A 91 3.17 18.73 -4.91
C GLY A 91 2.36 19.60 -5.87
N LEU A 92 1.66 18.99 -6.84
CA LEU A 92 0.80 19.69 -7.80
C LEU A 92 -0.33 20.47 -7.10
N ARG A 93 -0.90 19.88 -6.05
CA ARG A 93 -1.96 20.50 -5.24
C ARG A 93 -1.44 21.52 -4.23
N GLN A 94 -0.12 21.72 -4.14
CA GLN A 94 0.52 22.55 -3.12
C GLN A 94 0.09 22.15 -1.69
N ALA A 95 -0.18 20.86 -1.49
CA ALA A 95 -0.59 20.30 -0.21
C ALA A 95 0.60 20.06 0.74
N LEU A 96 1.83 20.33 0.27
CA LEU A 96 3.05 20.29 1.08
C LEU A 96 3.56 21.72 1.34
N PRO A 97 3.96 22.06 2.58
CA PRO A 97 3.92 21.22 3.76
C PRO A 97 2.52 21.10 4.36
N HIS A 98 2.15 19.89 4.81
CA HIS A 98 0.89 19.61 5.50
C HIS A 98 1.04 19.69 7.02
N ASP A 99 -0.07 19.80 7.74
CA ASP A 99 -0.06 19.83 9.21
C ASP A 99 0.22 18.43 9.78
N GLN A 100 0.79 18.36 10.98
CA GLN A 100 1.01 17.09 11.70
C GLN A 100 -0.30 16.61 12.31
N GLU A 101 -0.51 15.29 12.33
CA GLU A 101 -1.62 14.69 13.07
C GLU A 101 -1.24 14.55 14.54
N THR A 102 -2.21 14.75 15.43
CA THR A 102 -2.00 14.64 16.89
C THR A 102 -2.89 13.56 17.46
N ALA A 103 -2.30 12.57 18.11
CA ALA A 103 -3.03 11.62 18.94
C ALA A 103 -2.79 11.93 20.42
N TRP A 104 -3.82 11.78 21.23
CA TRP A 104 -3.74 12.05 22.66
C TRP A 104 -3.59 10.75 23.43
N CYS A 105 -2.56 10.68 24.28
CA CYS A 105 -2.44 9.61 25.27
C CYS A 105 -3.45 9.80 26.39
N TRP A 106 -3.76 8.72 27.11
CA TRP A 106 -4.66 8.71 28.27
C TRP A 106 -4.28 9.74 29.36
N ASN A 107 -3.00 10.09 29.47
CA ASN A 107 -2.48 11.09 30.41
C ASN A 107 -2.43 12.51 29.85
N GLY A 108 -3.07 12.79 28.72
CA GLY A 108 -3.14 14.13 28.11
C GLY A 108 -1.85 14.57 27.42
N ILE A 109 -0.91 13.66 27.18
CA ILE A 109 0.31 13.94 26.42
C ILE A 109 0.01 13.80 24.91
N PRO A 110 0.22 14.84 24.09
CA PRO A 110 0.07 14.74 22.65
C PRO A 110 1.26 13.99 22.04
N ILE A 111 0.97 12.97 21.24
CA ILE A 111 1.91 12.33 20.33
C ILE A 111 1.69 12.92 18.95
N LEU A 112 2.75 13.47 18.37
CA LEU A 112 2.72 14.05 17.04
C LEU A 112 3.13 13.01 15.99
N PHE A 113 2.24 12.75 15.03
CA PHE A 113 2.51 11.95 13.85
C PHE A 113 2.78 12.88 12.66
N GLY A 114 3.98 12.80 12.11
CA GLY A 114 4.38 13.60 10.97
C GLY A 114 5.43 12.90 10.13
N CYS A 115 5.51 13.31 8.86
CA CYS A 115 6.61 12.95 7.97
C CYS A 115 7.59 14.12 7.83
N GLY A 116 8.69 13.91 7.11
CA GLY A 116 9.69 14.96 6.84
C GLY A 116 9.15 16.19 6.09
N ASN A 117 7.95 16.12 5.53
CA ASN A 117 7.29 17.21 4.81
C ASN A 117 6.20 17.94 5.63
N CYS A 118 6.05 17.62 6.92
CA CYS A 118 5.08 18.31 7.77
C CYS A 118 5.57 19.71 8.17
N ARG A 119 4.63 20.63 8.42
CA ARG A 119 4.91 21.85 9.17
C ARG A 119 5.40 21.46 10.57
N ARG A 120 6.48 22.09 11.04
CA ARG A 120 6.96 21.87 12.41
C ARG A 120 5.98 22.49 13.38
N ILE A 121 5.47 21.68 14.29
CA ILE A 121 4.70 22.09 15.45
C ILE A 121 5.54 21.77 16.68
N ASP A 122 5.49 22.61 17.71
CA ASP A 122 6.19 22.35 18.97
C ASP A 122 5.58 21.13 19.68
N GLY A 123 6.39 20.11 19.92
CA GLY A 123 6.00 18.89 20.65
C GLY A 123 7.00 17.75 20.49
N TRP A 124 6.70 16.62 21.13
CA TRP A 124 7.55 15.43 21.08
C TRP A 124 7.21 14.62 19.83
N GLN A 125 8.20 14.42 18.97
CA GLN A 125 8.11 13.52 17.82
C GLN A 125 8.31 12.08 18.31
N ALA A 126 7.42 11.18 17.89
CA ALA A 126 7.56 9.75 18.11
C ALA A 126 8.60 9.13 17.16
#